data_AF-A0A3S0REG8-F1
#
_entry.id   AF-A0A3S0REG8-F1
#
_cell.length_a   1.000
_cell.length_b   1.000
_cell.length_c   1.000
_cell.angle_alpha   90.00
_cell.angle_beta   90.00
_cell.angle_gamma   90.00
#
_symmetry.space_group_name_H-M   'P 1'
#
loop_
_entity.id
_entity.type
_entity.pdbx_description
1 polymer ?
#
loop_
_entity_poly.entity_id
_entity_poly.type
_entity_poly.pdbx_seq_one_letter_code
_entity_poly.pdbx_strand_id
1 'polypeptide(L)'
;MLERKVEAFLKKRQFPINNIGILVGVSGGPDSLALLHFLWSQKGKWNVEIYAAHVDHMFRGKESEEEALFVQRFCEDRKIPFEMTQMNIPDYMEKTGLSSQVAARERRYEFFQQVMDKYNLSTLALGHHGDDQIETILMRLTRGSAGKARAGIPFSRIFHDRVLVRPFLCLNREEIEEYCLLHQLEPRRDPSNEKDVYSRNRFRKYILPFLRKENPQVHEQFQRLSEELESDEEFLVQLTEERLKSVITEKRDARISIDIEAFNLMPLPLQRRGIQLILNYLYKVRPASLSAIHIEKIFSILKSPHPSGTLDFPNGLKVVRSYQECSFQFHIQTNQTSYNLEMSKPGEVFLPNGDILMMEVLHGEEMRITSPAQILLYMEEDVLPLVIRTRKNGDRMTIKGMNGTKKLKNLFIDEKVPIHMRNGWPIVTDRNDQIIWVPGLKKSNLYSVRDYEVSQRIILLTYISNDLLGGTAKHEK
;
A
#
# COMPACT_ATOMS: atom_id res chain seq x y z
N MET A 1 12.53 -7.66 42.63
CA MET A 1 11.36 -6.76 42.38
C MET A 1 11.02 -6.78 40.90
N LEU A 2 12.06 -6.69 40.05
CA LEU A 2 12.01 -6.90 38.61
C LEU A 2 11.23 -8.16 38.20
N GLU A 3 11.51 -9.31 38.83
CA GLU A 3 10.95 -10.61 38.45
C GLU A 3 9.42 -10.62 38.56
N ARG A 4 8.89 -10.08 39.67
CA ARG A 4 7.46 -9.96 39.91
C ARG A 4 6.80 -9.03 38.90
N LYS A 5 7.48 -7.95 38.51
CA LYS A 5 6.97 -6.97 37.52
C LYS A 5 6.91 -7.59 36.12
N VAL A 6 7.96 -8.31 35.70
CA VAL A 6 7.98 -9.03 34.42
C VAL A 6 6.94 -10.16 34.41
N GLU A 7 6.80 -10.93 35.50
CA GLU A 7 5.77 -11.96 35.62
C GLU A 7 4.35 -11.40 35.50
N ALA A 8 4.06 -10.31 36.21
CA ALA A 8 2.77 -9.63 36.12
C ALA A 8 2.53 -9.10 34.70
N PHE A 9 3.55 -8.60 34.03
CA PHE A 9 3.47 -8.09 32.67
C PHE A 9 3.20 -9.22 31.65
N LEU A 10 3.93 -10.33 31.71
CA LEU A 10 3.69 -11.50 30.86
C LEU A 10 2.27 -12.05 31.05
N LYS A 11 1.79 -12.10 32.31
CA LYS A 11 0.41 -12.51 32.62
C LYS A 11 -0.63 -11.53 32.08
N LYS A 12 -0.43 -10.22 32.25
CA LYS A 12 -1.30 -9.16 31.69
C LYS A 12 -1.42 -9.30 30.17
N ARG A 13 -0.32 -9.66 29.51
CA ARG A 13 -0.24 -9.88 28.06
C ARG A 13 -0.69 -11.26 27.60
N GLN A 14 -1.12 -12.13 28.53
CA GLN A 14 -1.53 -13.51 28.25
C GLN A 14 -0.50 -14.28 27.41
N PHE A 15 0.80 -13.99 27.59
CA PHE A 15 1.84 -14.62 26.81
C PHE A 15 2.06 -16.07 27.28
N PRO A 16 1.96 -17.08 26.40
CA PRO A 16 2.09 -18.49 26.78
C PRO A 16 3.57 -18.86 26.98
N ILE A 17 4.14 -18.44 28.10
CA ILE A 17 5.57 -18.63 28.42
C ILE A 17 5.93 -20.08 28.81
N ASN A 18 4.96 -20.93 29.13
CA ASN A 18 5.26 -22.27 29.65
C ASN A 18 5.52 -23.28 28.52
N ASN A 19 6.47 -24.20 28.72
CA ASN A 19 6.77 -25.30 27.79
C ASN A 19 7.20 -24.85 26.38
N ILE A 20 8.00 -23.77 26.28
CA ILE A 20 8.49 -23.26 25.00
C ILE A 20 10.02 -23.16 24.95
N GLY A 21 10.57 -23.22 23.74
CA GLY A 21 11.96 -22.85 23.44
C GLY A 21 12.07 -21.38 23.09
N ILE A 22 13.01 -20.68 23.72
CA ILE A 22 13.22 -19.23 23.57
C ILE A 22 14.65 -18.96 23.12
N LEU A 23 14.80 -18.32 21.96
CA LEU A 23 16.04 -17.70 21.54
C LEU A 23 16.16 -16.31 22.15
N VAL A 24 17.24 -16.01 22.86
CA VAL A 24 17.52 -14.67 23.39
C VAL A 24 18.60 -14.02 22.53
N GLY A 25 18.29 -12.87 21.95
CA GLY A 25 19.30 -12.06 21.25
C GLY A 25 20.15 -11.27 22.24
N VAL A 26 21.43 -11.60 22.34
CA VAL A 26 22.35 -11.05 23.36
C VAL A 26 23.41 -10.18 22.69
N SER A 27 23.52 -8.92 23.10
CA SER A 27 24.54 -7.99 22.60
C SER A 27 25.72 -7.80 23.55
N GLY A 28 25.71 -8.44 24.72
CA GLY A 28 26.74 -8.26 25.77
C GLY A 28 26.49 -7.05 26.68
N GLY A 29 25.53 -6.19 26.31
CA GLY A 29 25.09 -5.06 27.13
C GLY A 29 24.16 -5.47 28.29
N PRO A 30 23.93 -4.57 29.24
CA PRO A 30 23.20 -4.83 30.49
C PRO A 30 21.79 -5.39 30.25
N ASP A 31 21.03 -4.78 29.35
CA ASP A 31 19.63 -5.16 29.12
C ASP A 31 19.51 -6.58 28.55
N SER A 32 20.41 -6.93 27.63
CA SER A 32 20.40 -8.24 26.97
C SER A 32 20.95 -9.36 27.87
N LEU A 33 21.95 -9.05 28.71
CA LEU A 33 22.54 -9.99 29.66
C LEU A 33 21.57 -10.25 30.83
N ALA A 34 20.94 -9.19 31.36
CA ALA A 34 19.90 -9.30 32.37
C ALA A 34 18.72 -10.14 31.85
N LEU A 35 18.30 -9.94 30.59
CA LEU A 35 17.22 -10.73 29.99
C LEU A 35 17.59 -12.21 29.91
N LEU A 36 18.79 -12.53 29.41
CA LEU A 36 19.26 -13.91 29.33
C LEU A 36 19.30 -14.55 30.73
N HIS A 37 19.88 -13.86 31.70
CA HIS A 37 19.97 -14.35 33.08
C HIS A 37 18.59 -14.58 33.69
N PHE A 38 17.68 -13.63 33.54
CA PHE A 38 16.31 -13.72 34.06
C PHE A 38 15.56 -14.91 33.45
N LEU A 39 15.56 -15.08 32.12
CA LEU A 39 14.86 -16.20 31.49
C LEU A 39 15.48 -17.54 31.88
N TRP A 40 16.80 -17.61 32.00
CA TRP A 40 17.51 -18.80 32.47
C TRP A 40 17.19 -19.12 33.94
N SER A 41 17.10 -18.13 34.83
CA SER A 41 16.77 -18.36 36.24
C SER A 41 15.35 -18.90 36.41
N GLN A 42 14.44 -18.53 35.51
CA GLN A 42 13.06 -19.00 35.51
C GLN A 42 12.84 -20.32 34.76
N LYS A 43 13.89 -20.93 34.17
CA LYS A 43 13.76 -22.11 33.30
C LYS A 43 13.01 -23.28 33.95
N GLY A 44 13.28 -23.56 35.22
CA GLY A 44 12.62 -24.63 35.95
C GLY A 44 11.17 -24.32 36.31
N LYS A 45 10.85 -23.05 36.58
CA LYS A 45 9.50 -22.60 36.94
C LYS A 45 8.54 -22.66 35.75
N TRP A 46 9.01 -22.28 34.56
CA TRP A 46 8.19 -22.24 33.35
C TRP A 46 8.40 -23.44 32.42
N ASN A 47 9.31 -24.35 32.77
CA ASN A 47 9.73 -25.45 31.92
C ASN A 47 10.10 -24.97 30.50
N VAL A 48 10.99 -23.97 30.42
CA VAL A 48 11.44 -23.37 29.16
C VAL A 48 12.86 -23.77 28.82
N GLU A 49 13.13 -23.93 27.54
CA GLU A 49 14.49 -24.10 27.02
C GLU A 49 15.03 -22.76 26.55
N ILE A 50 16.23 -22.39 27.00
CA ILE A 50 16.84 -21.10 26.69
C ILE A 50 18.03 -21.31 25.78
N TYR A 51 18.05 -20.59 24.67
CA TYR A 51 19.12 -20.52 23.69
C TYR A 51 19.60 -19.07 23.59
N ALA A 52 20.88 -18.84 23.35
CA ALA A 52 21.45 -17.51 23.19
C ALA A 52 22.04 -17.34 21.78
N ALA A 53 21.78 -16.19 21.16
CA ALA A 53 22.37 -15.80 19.89
C ALA A 53 23.05 -14.44 19.99
N HIS A 54 24.31 -14.36 19.57
CA HIS A 54 25.08 -13.13 19.48
C HIS A 54 25.45 -12.81 18.03
N VAL A 55 25.40 -11.53 17.67
CA VAL A 55 25.84 -11.04 16.35
C VAL A 55 26.93 -10.03 16.57
N ASP A 56 28.14 -10.39 16.16
CA ASP A 56 29.27 -9.50 16.12
C ASP A 56 29.26 -8.72 14.79
N HIS A 57 29.11 -7.40 14.91
CA HIS A 57 29.01 -6.48 13.80
C HIS A 57 30.38 -6.02 13.24
N MET A 58 31.49 -6.52 13.81
CA MET A 58 32.89 -6.24 13.42
C MET A 58 33.30 -4.77 13.35
N PHE A 59 32.53 -3.85 13.93
CA PHE A 59 32.80 -2.41 13.83
C PHE A 59 34.02 -1.94 14.65
N ARG A 60 34.51 -2.75 15.62
CA ARG A 60 35.51 -2.33 16.60
C ARG A 60 36.69 -3.28 16.77
N GLY A 61 36.83 -4.28 15.90
CA GLY A 61 37.89 -5.28 16.01
C GLY A 61 37.86 -5.98 17.37
N LYS A 62 38.95 -5.86 18.15
CA LYS A 62 39.18 -6.59 19.40
C LYS A 62 38.12 -6.41 20.49
N GLU A 63 37.54 -5.22 20.66
CA GLU A 63 36.50 -5.01 21.70
C GLU A 63 35.24 -5.87 21.42
N SER A 64 34.88 -6.01 20.15
CA SER A 64 33.74 -6.82 19.71
C SER A 64 33.99 -8.31 19.95
N GLU A 65 35.23 -8.75 19.71
CA GLU A 65 35.67 -10.13 19.97
C GLU A 65 35.66 -10.45 21.47
N GLU A 66 36.11 -9.53 22.32
CA GLU A 66 36.07 -9.69 23.78
C GLU A 66 34.63 -9.73 24.32
N GLU A 67 33.71 -8.94 23.76
CA GLU A 67 32.28 -8.99 24.09
C GLU A 67 31.66 -10.34 23.73
N ALA A 68 31.94 -10.83 22.53
CA ALA A 68 31.49 -12.13 22.05
C ALA A 68 31.98 -13.28 22.94
N LEU A 69 33.29 -13.32 23.24
CA LEU A 69 33.89 -14.33 24.11
C LEU A 69 33.33 -14.28 25.54
N PHE A 70 33.03 -13.08 26.04
CA PHE A 70 32.41 -12.92 27.35
C PHE A 70 31.00 -13.56 27.39
N VAL A 71 30.16 -13.27 26.40
CA VAL A 71 28.81 -13.86 26.32
C VAL A 71 28.89 -15.38 26.14
N GLN A 72 29.83 -15.86 25.33
CA GLN A 72 30.07 -17.28 25.13
C GLN A 72 30.38 -17.99 26.47
N ARG A 73 31.37 -17.49 27.23
CA ARG A 73 31.74 -18.04 28.54
C ARG A 73 30.56 -18.02 29.51
N PHE A 74 29.81 -16.91 29.54
CA PHE A 74 28.62 -16.78 30.38
C PHE A 74 27.58 -17.89 30.10
N CYS A 75 27.41 -18.26 28.83
CA CYS A 75 26.51 -19.32 28.39
C CYS A 75 27.06 -20.72 28.70
N GLU A 76 28.35 -20.95 28.45
CA GLU A 76 29.05 -22.21 28.74
C GLU A 76 28.94 -22.58 30.24
N ASP A 77 29.24 -21.64 31.13
CA ASP A 77 29.16 -21.82 32.58
C ASP A 77 27.77 -22.25 33.06
N ARG A 78 26.74 -21.83 32.32
CA ARG A 78 25.31 -22.03 32.64
C ARG A 78 24.65 -23.14 31.82
N LYS A 79 25.43 -23.81 30.96
CA LYS A 79 24.98 -24.83 30.01
C LYS A 79 23.84 -24.34 29.11
N ILE A 80 23.96 -23.11 28.63
CA ILE A 80 23.03 -22.49 27.68
C ILE A 80 23.61 -22.69 26.27
N PRO A 81 22.88 -23.33 25.33
CA PRO A 81 23.30 -23.39 23.93
C PRO A 81 23.51 -21.98 23.36
N PHE A 82 24.67 -21.77 22.74
CA PHE A 82 25.10 -20.46 22.25
C PHE A 82 25.47 -20.54 20.77
N GLU A 83 24.93 -19.62 19.98
CA GLU A 83 25.29 -19.44 18.57
C GLU A 83 25.82 -18.03 18.35
N MET A 84 26.87 -17.94 17.53
CA MET A 84 27.46 -16.66 17.16
C MET A 84 27.70 -16.61 15.66
N THR A 85 27.51 -15.42 15.09
CA THR A 85 28.02 -15.10 13.76
C THR A 85 28.75 -13.77 13.78
N GLN A 86 29.76 -13.66 12.93
CA GLN A 86 30.42 -12.40 12.61
C GLN A 86 29.87 -11.89 11.27
N MET A 87 29.64 -10.58 11.17
CA MET A 87 29.06 -9.96 9.98
C MET A 87 29.88 -8.76 9.53
N ASN A 88 30.47 -8.86 8.33
CA ASN A 88 31.06 -7.71 7.65
C ASN A 88 29.93 -6.85 7.04
N ILE A 89 29.49 -5.83 7.79
CA ILE A 89 28.44 -4.91 7.37
C ILE A 89 28.84 -4.00 6.20
N PRO A 90 30.07 -3.46 6.12
CA PRO A 90 30.53 -2.67 4.97
C PRO A 90 30.23 -3.31 3.61
N ASP A 91 30.61 -4.57 3.40
CA ASP A 91 30.40 -5.27 2.12
C ASP A 91 28.91 -5.40 1.76
N TYR A 92 28.03 -5.52 2.77
CA TYR A 92 26.59 -5.61 2.58
C TYR A 92 25.95 -4.25 2.27
N MET A 93 26.49 -3.17 2.84
CA MET A 93 26.05 -1.81 2.53
C MET A 93 26.35 -1.44 1.08
N GLU A 94 27.53 -1.78 0.56
CA GLU A 94 27.87 -1.53 -0.85
C GLU A 94 26.93 -2.24 -1.81
N LYS A 95 26.52 -3.48 -1.50
CA LYS A 95 25.61 -4.28 -2.33
C LYS A 95 24.16 -3.80 -2.29
N THR A 96 23.71 -3.20 -1.20
CA THR A 96 22.28 -2.90 -0.96
C THR A 96 21.96 -1.40 -0.96
N GLY A 97 22.96 -0.53 -0.81
CA GLY A 97 22.78 0.91 -0.63
C GLY A 97 22.13 1.31 0.70
N LEU A 98 21.99 0.38 1.65
CA LEU A 98 21.35 0.63 2.94
C LEU A 98 22.31 1.35 3.91
N SER A 99 21.73 2.11 4.85
CA SER A 99 22.52 2.69 5.95
C SER A 99 22.99 1.60 6.91
N SER A 100 24.12 1.84 7.58
CA SER A 100 24.77 0.88 8.48
C SER A 100 23.83 0.29 9.53
N GLN A 101 22.94 1.12 10.12
CA GLN A 101 21.99 0.67 11.14
C GLN A 101 20.89 -0.24 10.58
N VAL A 102 20.43 0.01 9.36
CA VAL A 102 19.38 -0.81 8.73
C VAL A 102 19.97 -2.15 8.28
N ALA A 103 21.13 -2.09 7.61
CA ALA A 103 21.91 -3.27 7.21
C ALA A 103 22.22 -4.19 8.40
N ALA A 104 22.75 -3.63 9.49
CA ALA A 104 23.05 -4.40 10.72
C ALA A 104 21.80 -5.07 11.31
N ARG A 105 20.65 -4.37 11.28
CA ARG A 105 19.39 -4.86 11.83
C ARG A 105 18.81 -6.00 10.99
N GLU A 106 18.82 -5.88 9.67
CA GLU A 106 18.32 -6.92 8.76
C GLU A 106 19.11 -8.21 8.92
N ARG A 107 20.43 -8.14 8.79
CA ARG A 107 21.30 -9.31 8.89
C ARG A 107 21.22 -9.97 10.27
N ARG A 108 21.13 -9.17 11.34
CA ARG A 108 20.89 -9.70 12.68
C ARG A 108 19.60 -10.51 12.78
N TYR A 109 18.52 -10.06 12.13
CA TYR A 109 17.25 -10.80 12.12
C TYR A 109 17.30 -12.03 11.23
N GLU A 110 18.00 -12.01 10.11
CA GLU A 110 18.26 -13.21 9.31
C GLU A 110 19.01 -14.27 10.11
N PHE A 111 20.03 -13.89 10.86
CA PHE A 111 20.76 -14.82 11.72
C PHE A 111 19.88 -15.40 12.83
N PHE A 112 19.08 -14.57 13.51
CA PHE A 112 18.15 -15.07 14.51
C PHE A 112 17.17 -16.08 13.92
N GLN A 113 16.67 -15.82 12.70
CA GLN A 113 15.82 -16.78 12.00
C GLN A 113 16.55 -18.11 11.76
N GLN A 114 17.78 -18.08 11.24
CA GLN A 114 18.57 -19.30 11.00
C GLN A 114 18.78 -20.12 12.28
N VAL A 115 19.06 -19.46 13.40
CA VAL A 115 19.23 -20.14 14.70
C VAL A 115 17.90 -20.71 15.19
N MET A 116 16.80 -19.96 15.05
CA MET A 116 15.47 -20.47 15.40
C MET A 116 15.10 -21.70 14.57
N ASP A 117 15.42 -21.72 13.27
CA ASP A 117 15.15 -22.85 12.40
C ASP A 117 16.00 -24.08 12.77
N LYS A 118 17.29 -23.86 13.07
CA LYS A 118 18.23 -24.92 13.50
C LYS A 118 17.73 -25.67 14.75
N TYR A 119 17.17 -24.95 15.71
CA TYR A 119 16.71 -25.50 16.99
C TYR A 119 15.18 -25.63 17.10
N ASN A 120 14.44 -25.40 16.00
CA ASN A 120 12.98 -25.43 15.96
C ASN A 120 12.30 -24.58 17.05
N LEU A 121 12.79 -23.35 17.24
CA LEU A 121 12.32 -22.43 18.30
C LEU A 121 11.11 -21.62 17.83
N SER A 122 10.16 -21.42 18.74
CA SER A 122 8.93 -20.67 18.46
C SER A 122 9.03 -19.18 18.77
N THR A 123 9.99 -18.80 19.64
CA THR A 123 10.03 -17.48 20.27
C THR A 123 11.43 -16.86 20.25
N LEU A 124 11.52 -15.60 19.83
CA LEU A 124 12.70 -14.73 19.95
C LEU A 124 12.45 -13.65 21.02
N ALA A 125 13.27 -13.58 22.05
CA ALA A 125 13.23 -12.54 23.07
C ALA A 125 14.34 -11.50 22.88
N LEU A 126 13.99 -10.21 23.00
CA LEU A 126 14.95 -9.10 22.94
C LEU A 126 14.79 -8.16 24.16
N GLY A 127 15.91 -7.68 24.71
CA GLY A 127 15.97 -6.87 25.92
C GLY A 127 15.57 -5.40 25.78
N HIS A 128 14.58 -5.08 24.93
CA HIS A 128 14.07 -3.70 24.88
C HIS A 128 13.30 -3.37 26.16
N HIS A 129 13.48 -2.16 26.68
CA HIS A 129 12.89 -1.72 27.93
C HIS A 129 12.04 -0.45 27.79
N GLY A 130 11.42 0.01 28.88
CA GLY A 130 10.48 1.13 28.91
C GLY A 130 11.09 2.48 28.50
N ASP A 131 12.39 2.68 28.66
CA ASP A 131 13.03 3.91 28.18
C ASP A 131 13.25 3.87 26.66
N ASP A 132 13.60 2.71 26.11
CA ASP A 132 13.61 2.51 24.66
C ASP A 132 12.26 2.82 24.05
N GLN A 133 11.19 2.55 24.80
CA GLN A 133 9.83 2.84 24.41
C GLN A 133 9.54 4.34 24.36
N ILE A 134 9.92 5.08 25.42
CA ILE A 134 9.83 6.54 25.45
C ILE A 134 10.61 7.14 24.27
N GLU A 135 11.88 6.74 24.11
CA GLU A 135 12.74 7.20 23.02
C GLU A 135 12.10 6.95 21.66
N THR A 136 11.59 5.74 21.43
CA THR A 136 10.98 5.37 20.16
C THR A 136 9.73 6.18 19.86
N ILE A 137 8.84 6.37 20.85
CA ILE A 137 7.62 7.17 20.68
C ILE A 137 7.98 8.62 20.35
N LEU A 138 8.85 9.26 21.12
CA LEU A 138 9.25 10.64 20.90
C LEU A 138 9.98 10.85 19.55
N MET A 139 10.88 9.93 19.20
CA MET A 139 11.55 9.96 17.89
C MET A 139 10.57 9.80 16.73
N ARG A 140 9.54 8.97 16.87
CA ARG A 140 8.54 8.76 15.81
C ARG A 140 7.57 9.93 15.70
N LEU A 141 7.20 10.56 16.82
CA LEU A 141 6.42 11.79 16.85
C LEU A 141 7.15 12.94 16.17
N THR A 142 8.43 13.17 16.51
CA THR A 142 9.25 14.22 15.87
C THR A 142 9.48 14.00 14.37
N ARG A 143 9.47 12.75 13.90
CA ARG A 143 9.55 12.42 12.46
C ARG A 143 8.21 12.48 11.72
N GLY A 144 7.10 12.75 12.41
CA GLY A 144 5.76 12.78 11.81
C GLY A 144 5.22 11.40 11.41
N SER A 145 5.62 10.34 12.11
CA SER A 145 5.11 8.98 11.87
C SER A 145 3.60 8.91 12.18
N ALA A 146 2.86 8.06 11.45
CA ALA A 146 1.42 7.90 11.60
C ALA A 146 0.99 6.43 11.79
N GLY A 147 -0.25 6.22 12.22
CA GLY A 147 -0.85 4.88 12.43
C GLY A 147 -0.10 4.04 13.47
N LYS A 148 0.01 2.74 13.23
CA LYS A 148 0.70 1.75 14.10
C LYS A 148 2.14 2.16 14.47
N ALA A 149 2.81 2.94 13.62
CA ALA A 149 4.15 3.42 13.93
C ALA A 149 4.16 4.32 15.19
N ARG A 150 3.08 5.01 15.56
CA ARG A 150 3.08 5.87 16.75
C ARG A 150 3.03 5.11 18.08
N ALA A 151 2.55 3.87 18.09
CA ALA A 151 2.46 3.04 19.29
C ALA A 151 3.85 2.59 19.82
N GLY A 152 4.94 2.94 19.15
CA GLY A 152 6.30 2.63 19.58
C GLY A 152 6.68 1.17 19.31
N ILE A 153 7.29 0.55 20.31
CA ILE A 153 7.77 -0.82 20.31
C ILE A 153 6.64 -1.72 20.82
N PRO A 154 6.09 -2.63 20.00
CA PRO A 154 5.04 -3.54 20.46
C PRO A 154 5.63 -4.58 21.42
N PHE A 155 4.81 -5.07 22.35
CA PHE A 155 5.22 -6.14 23.28
C PHE A 155 5.62 -7.41 22.54
N SER A 156 4.79 -7.81 21.59
CA SER A 156 5.04 -8.95 20.72
C SER A 156 4.73 -8.60 19.27
N ARG A 157 5.35 -9.29 18.32
CA ARG A 157 4.96 -9.21 16.91
C ARG A 157 5.29 -10.51 16.20
N ILE A 158 4.61 -10.73 15.08
CA ILE A 158 4.97 -11.80 14.14
C ILE A 158 6.40 -11.55 13.63
N PHE A 159 7.19 -12.61 13.66
CA PHE A 159 8.56 -12.66 13.15
C PHE A 159 8.67 -13.89 12.27
N HIS A 160 8.50 -13.70 10.95
CA HIS A 160 8.28 -14.79 10.00
C HIS A 160 7.03 -15.60 10.37
N ASP A 161 7.16 -16.89 10.63
CA ASP A 161 6.14 -17.81 11.11
C ASP A 161 6.28 -18.09 12.63
N ARG A 162 6.98 -17.20 13.34
CA ARG A 162 7.30 -17.27 14.78
C ARG A 162 6.91 -15.97 15.49
N VAL A 163 7.24 -15.86 16.78
CA VAL A 163 6.94 -14.69 17.61
C VAL A 163 8.22 -14.03 18.12
N LEU A 164 8.30 -12.69 18.02
CA LEU A 164 9.30 -11.89 18.72
C LEU A 164 8.66 -11.18 19.90
N VAL A 165 9.20 -11.37 21.11
CA VAL A 165 8.74 -10.79 22.38
C VAL A 165 9.77 -9.89 23.04
N ARG A 166 9.30 -8.94 23.85
CA ARG A 166 10.12 -7.99 24.62
C ARG A 166 9.66 -7.93 26.08
N PRO A 167 10.06 -8.90 26.92
CA PRO A 167 9.55 -9.01 28.28
C PRO A 167 9.88 -7.80 29.18
N PHE A 168 10.96 -7.08 28.88
CA PHE A 168 11.47 -5.98 29.69
C PHE A 168 10.85 -4.62 29.40
N LEU A 169 9.88 -4.50 28.48
CA LEU A 169 9.21 -3.22 28.20
C LEU A 169 8.52 -2.58 29.43
N CYS A 170 8.18 -3.38 30.44
CA CYS A 170 7.63 -2.89 31.70
C CYS A 170 8.68 -2.32 32.67
N LEU A 171 9.96 -2.40 32.34
CA LEU A 171 11.07 -2.01 33.21
C LEU A 171 11.71 -0.71 32.74
N ASN A 172 12.24 0.07 33.66
CA ASN A 172 13.16 1.16 33.35
C ASN A 172 14.62 0.67 33.41
N ARG A 173 15.55 1.51 32.95
CA ARG A 173 16.97 1.19 32.95
C ARG A 173 17.55 0.98 34.35
N GLU A 174 17.11 1.73 35.35
CA GLU A 174 17.58 1.59 36.73
C GLU A 174 17.25 0.22 37.31
N GLU A 175 16.02 -0.27 37.13
CA GLU A 175 15.59 -1.60 37.56
C GLU A 175 16.46 -2.71 36.94
N ILE A 176 16.91 -2.51 35.69
CA ILE A 176 17.83 -3.43 34.99
C ILE A 176 19.25 -3.33 35.55
N GLU A 177 19.76 -2.12 35.83
CA GLU A 177 21.08 -1.94 36.46
C GLU A 177 21.13 -2.56 37.86
N GLU A 178 20.10 -2.31 38.67
CA GLU A 178 19.96 -2.89 40.01
C GLU A 178 19.95 -4.41 39.96
N TYR A 179 19.24 -5.00 38.99
CA TYR A 179 19.24 -6.44 38.77
C TYR A 179 20.62 -6.98 38.39
N CYS A 180 21.35 -6.28 37.51
CA CYS A 180 22.72 -6.66 37.16
C CYS A 180 23.63 -6.64 38.39
N LEU A 181 23.54 -5.60 39.21
CA LEU A 181 24.32 -5.46 40.44
C LEU A 181 23.99 -6.58 41.46
N LEU A 182 22.70 -6.85 41.67
CA LEU A 182 22.23 -7.87 42.61
C LEU A 182 22.74 -9.27 42.25
N HIS A 183 22.74 -9.60 40.96
CA HIS A 183 23.16 -10.89 40.44
C HIS A 183 24.64 -10.93 40.01
N GLN A 184 25.41 -9.88 40.32
CA GLN A 184 26.83 -9.78 39.98
C GLN A 184 27.09 -10.03 38.49
N LEU A 185 26.23 -9.50 37.64
CA LEU A 185 26.41 -9.51 36.19
C LEU A 185 27.38 -8.39 35.82
N GLU A 186 28.37 -8.70 34.98
CA GLU A 186 29.38 -7.74 34.51
C GLU A 186 29.15 -7.37 33.03
N PRO A 187 28.09 -6.60 32.71
CA PRO A 187 27.79 -6.26 31.33
C PRO A 187 28.84 -5.33 30.73
N ARG A 188 29.15 -5.54 29.45
CA ARG A 188 30.04 -4.66 28.70
C ARG A 188 29.29 -3.38 28.32
N ARG A 189 29.90 -2.23 28.62
CA ARG A 189 29.33 -0.91 28.34
C ARG A 189 29.97 -0.35 27.09
N ASP A 190 29.15 -0.09 26.08
CA ASP A 190 29.58 0.53 24.85
C ASP A 190 29.79 2.06 25.03
N PRO A 191 31.02 2.59 24.90
CA PRO A 191 31.32 4.02 25.07
C PRO A 191 30.70 4.92 23.99
N SER A 192 30.35 4.36 22.82
CA SER A 192 29.70 5.11 21.75
C SER A 192 28.28 5.55 22.09
N ASN A 193 27.65 4.89 23.08
CA ASN A 193 26.32 5.26 23.59
C ASN A 193 26.30 6.64 24.25
N GLU A 194 27.47 7.19 24.59
CA GLU A 194 27.62 8.53 25.18
C GLU A 194 27.75 9.65 24.12
N LYS A 195 27.95 9.30 22.84
CA LYS A 195 28.16 10.26 21.75
C LYS A 195 26.83 10.87 21.28
N ASP A 196 26.77 12.19 21.15
CA ASP A 196 25.55 12.94 20.75
C ASP A 196 25.25 12.93 19.23
N VAL A 197 26.00 12.13 18.46
CA VAL A 197 25.85 12.04 16.99
C VAL A 197 24.48 11.51 16.60
N TYR A 198 23.99 10.47 17.30
CA TYR A 198 22.73 9.83 16.98
C TYR A 198 21.55 10.51 17.67
N SER A 199 20.45 10.74 16.94
CA SER A 199 19.24 11.36 17.49
C SER A 199 18.75 10.65 18.75
N ARG A 200 18.79 9.31 18.76
CA ARG A 200 18.38 8.49 19.91
C ARG A 200 19.17 8.83 21.18
N ASN A 201 20.49 8.98 21.07
CA ASN A 201 21.35 9.32 22.20
C ASN A 201 20.98 10.71 22.77
N ARG A 202 20.63 11.67 21.89
CA ARG A 202 20.16 12.99 22.35
C ARG A 202 18.83 12.92 23.12
N PHE A 203 17.86 12.11 22.66
CA PHE A 203 16.62 11.89 23.41
C PHE A 203 16.91 11.28 24.80
N ARG A 204 17.76 10.26 24.85
CA ARG A 204 18.18 9.59 26.08
C ARG A 204 18.90 10.51 27.06
N LYS A 205 19.82 11.35 26.57
CA LYS A 205 20.68 12.21 27.40
C LYS A 205 19.98 13.49 27.88
N TYR A 206 19.14 14.10 27.05
CA TYR A 206 18.60 15.44 27.33
C TYR A 206 17.10 15.45 27.64
N ILE A 207 16.30 14.55 27.05
CA ILE A 207 14.84 14.60 27.17
C ILE A 207 14.35 13.62 28.24
N LEU A 208 14.85 12.39 28.22
CA LEU A 208 14.43 11.35 29.16
C LEU A 208 14.68 11.75 30.64
N PRO A 209 15.82 12.35 31.04
CA PRO A 209 16.04 12.73 32.43
C PRO A 209 15.07 13.83 32.89
N PHE A 210 14.74 14.77 32.01
CA PHE A 210 13.74 15.79 32.29
C PHE A 210 12.36 15.16 32.55
N LEU A 211 11.92 14.26 31.67
CA LEU A 211 10.63 13.58 31.84
C LEU A 211 10.56 12.74 33.12
N ARG A 212 11.66 12.11 33.49
CA ARG A 212 11.75 11.33 34.74
C ARG A 212 11.72 12.21 36.00
N LYS A 213 12.29 13.41 35.93
CA LYS A 213 12.18 14.40 37.01
C LYS A 213 10.72 14.83 37.21
N GLU A 214 9.96 15.01 36.14
CA GLU A 214 8.53 15.33 36.20
C GLU A 214 7.69 14.15 36.70
N ASN A 215 8.00 12.92 36.26
CA ASN A 215 7.34 11.71 36.73
C ASN A 215 8.31 10.51 36.73
N PRO A 216 8.71 9.99 37.91
CA PRO A 216 9.58 8.81 38.01
C PRO A 216 9.03 7.56 37.32
N GLN A 217 7.70 7.44 37.20
CA GLN A 217 6.99 6.34 36.53
C GLN A 217 6.61 6.67 35.08
N VAL A 218 7.27 7.64 34.44
CA VAL A 218 6.93 8.07 33.07
C VAL A 218 6.95 6.93 32.05
N HIS A 219 7.84 5.96 32.19
CA HIS A 219 7.90 4.78 31.31
C HIS A 219 6.61 3.96 31.35
N GLU A 220 5.96 3.84 32.51
CA GLU A 220 4.66 3.16 32.65
C GLU A 220 3.54 3.92 31.94
N GLN A 221 3.58 5.26 31.97
CA GLN A 221 2.61 6.10 31.27
C GLN A 221 2.75 5.99 29.74
N PHE A 222 3.99 5.99 29.22
CA PHE A 222 4.27 5.75 27.80
C PHE A 222 3.90 4.34 27.37
N GLN A 223 4.11 3.35 28.25
CA GLN A 223 3.70 1.97 28.00
C GLN A 223 2.18 1.83 27.93
N ARG A 224 1.43 2.49 28.83
CA ARG A 224 -0.04 2.54 28.77
C ARG A 224 -0.54 3.26 27.51
N LEU A 225 0.05 4.40 27.15
CA LEU A 225 -0.29 5.13 25.93
C LEU A 225 -0.06 4.26 24.68
N SER A 226 1.05 3.53 24.63
CA SER A 226 1.36 2.60 23.55
C SER A 226 0.30 1.49 23.43
N GLU A 227 -0.13 0.93 24.56
CA GLU A 227 -1.17 -0.10 24.64
C GLU A 227 -2.52 0.38 24.11
N GLU A 228 -2.96 1.55 24.57
CA GLU A 228 -4.20 2.18 24.11
C GLU A 228 -4.15 2.46 22.59
N LEU A 229 -3.05 3.07 22.12
CA LEU A 229 -2.87 3.37 20.70
C LEU A 229 -2.82 2.13 19.82
N GLU A 230 -2.18 1.04 20.28
CA GLU A 230 -2.10 -0.23 19.54
C GLU A 230 -3.49 -0.86 19.40
N SER A 231 -4.24 -0.97 20.50
CA SER A 231 -5.59 -1.54 20.52
C SER A 231 -6.57 -0.73 19.65
N ASP A 232 -6.57 0.59 19.79
CA ASP A 232 -7.43 1.48 19.00
C ASP A 232 -7.10 1.39 17.50
N GLU A 233 -5.80 1.35 17.17
CA GLU A 233 -5.36 1.26 15.78
C GLU A 233 -5.74 -0.08 15.14
N GLU A 234 -5.64 -1.19 15.89
CA GLU A 234 -6.08 -2.51 15.40
C GLU A 234 -7.56 -2.53 15.09
N PHE A 235 -8.41 -2.06 16.02
CA PHE A 235 -9.84 -1.97 15.79
C PHE A 235 -10.18 -1.08 14.58
N LEU A 236 -9.56 0.09 14.47
CA LEU A 236 -9.81 1.02 13.36
C LEU A 236 -9.32 0.47 12.02
N VAL A 237 -8.23 -0.29 11.99
CA VAL A 237 -7.77 -0.98 10.77
C VAL A 237 -8.78 -2.06 10.36
N GLN A 238 -9.23 -2.90 11.29
CA GLN A 238 -10.23 -3.94 11.01
C GLN A 238 -11.54 -3.34 10.46
N LEU A 239 -12.04 -2.29 11.10
CA LEU A 239 -13.24 -1.58 10.64
C LEU A 239 -13.02 -0.95 9.25
N THR A 240 -11.82 -0.44 8.98
CA THR A 240 -11.48 0.10 7.66
C THR A 240 -11.48 -0.99 6.59
N GLU A 241 -10.89 -2.15 6.87
CA GLU A 241 -10.85 -3.29 5.95
C GLU A 241 -12.26 -3.77 5.60
N GLU A 242 -13.16 -3.84 6.59
CA GLU A 242 -14.56 -4.20 6.38
C GLU A 242 -15.27 -3.19 5.47
N ARG A 243 -15.14 -1.90 5.76
CA ARG A 243 -15.75 -0.84 4.93
C ARG A 243 -15.17 -0.76 3.53
N LEU A 244 -13.88 -1.04 3.36
CA LEU A 244 -13.25 -1.07 2.04
C LEU A 244 -13.85 -2.13 1.12
N LYS A 245 -14.41 -3.23 1.64
CA LYS A 245 -15.04 -4.28 0.81
C LYS A 245 -16.18 -3.74 -0.05
N SER A 246 -16.94 -2.76 0.45
CA SER A 246 -18.04 -2.12 -0.30
C SER A 246 -17.61 -0.91 -1.13
N VAL A 247 -16.38 -0.43 -0.92
CA VAL A 247 -15.84 0.77 -1.59
C VAL A 247 -14.95 0.38 -2.78
N ILE A 248 -14.22 -0.73 -2.67
CA ILE A 248 -13.39 -1.26 -3.75
C ILE A 248 -14.28 -1.87 -4.82
N THR A 249 -14.24 -1.30 -6.02
CA THR A 249 -14.99 -1.78 -7.19
C THR A 249 -14.20 -2.82 -7.98
N GLU A 250 -12.87 -2.76 -7.93
CA GLU A 250 -11.98 -3.72 -8.59
C GLU A 250 -10.70 -3.93 -7.77
N LYS A 251 -10.26 -5.18 -7.63
CA LYS A 251 -8.99 -5.54 -6.99
C LYS A 251 -8.24 -6.58 -7.82
N ARG A 252 -7.11 -6.18 -8.40
CA ARG A 252 -6.14 -7.03 -9.12
C ARG A 252 -4.73 -6.75 -8.59
N ASP A 253 -3.77 -7.61 -8.92
CA ASP A 253 -2.40 -7.54 -8.39
C ASP A 253 -1.70 -6.19 -8.60
N ALA A 254 -1.97 -5.50 -9.72
CA ALA A 254 -1.33 -4.23 -10.07
C ALA A 254 -2.32 -3.07 -10.19
N ARG A 255 -3.62 -3.28 -9.87
CA ARG A 255 -4.67 -2.26 -9.98
C ARG A 255 -5.74 -2.44 -8.91
N ILE A 256 -6.07 -1.35 -8.23
CA ILE A 256 -7.23 -1.27 -7.35
C ILE A 256 -8.06 -0.06 -7.75
N SER A 257 -9.35 -0.24 -7.99
CA SER A 257 -10.31 0.86 -8.20
C SER A 257 -11.26 0.98 -7.01
N ILE A 258 -11.63 2.22 -6.70
CA ILE A 258 -12.59 2.56 -5.66
C ILE A 258 -13.69 3.47 -6.21
N ASP A 259 -14.88 3.34 -5.63
CA ASP A 259 -15.95 4.33 -5.78
C ASP A 259 -15.71 5.52 -4.84
N ILE A 260 -15.64 6.72 -5.41
CA ILE A 260 -15.29 7.96 -4.69
C ILE A 260 -16.39 8.36 -3.72
N GLU A 261 -17.66 8.14 -4.06
CA GLU A 261 -18.80 8.54 -3.24
C GLU A 261 -18.88 7.67 -1.99
N ALA A 262 -18.85 6.35 -2.16
CA ALA A 262 -18.78 5.37 -1.08
C ALA A 262 -17.55 5.60 -0.20
N PHE A 263 -16.39 5.92 -0.79
CA PHE A 263 -15.19 6.24 -0.02
C PHE A 263 -15.38 7.51 0.83
N ASN A 264 -15.96 8.56 0.26
CA ASN A 264 -16.19 9.83 0.95
C ASN A 264 -17.24 9.74 2.08
N LEU A 265 -18.16 8.78 2.01
CA LEU A 265 -19.13 8.49 3.07
C LEU A 265 -18.48 7.86 4.31
N MET A 266 -17.30 7.24 4.17
CA MET A 266 -16.58 6.74 5.34
C MET A 266 -16.08 7.89 6.23
N PRO A 267 -16.03 7.72 7.56
CA PRO A 267 -15.37 8.69 8.43
C PRO A 267 -13.91 8.94 8.04
N LEU A 268 -13.44 10.19 8.16
CA LEU A 268 -12.07 10.59 7.80
C LEU A 268 -10.96 9.70 8.41
N PRO A 269 -11.06 9.20 9.67
CA PRO A 269 -10.09 8.25 10.21
C PRO A 269 -9.98 6.94 9.42
N LEU A 270 -11.10 6.44 8.87
CA LEU A 270 -11.12 5.25 8.03
C LEU A 270 -10.64 5.56 6.61
N GLN A 271 -10.98 6.72 6.05
CA GLN A 271 -10.46 7.15 4.75
C GLN A 271 -8.92 7.19 4.74
N ARG A 272 -8.30 7.78 5.78
CA ARG A 272 -6.83 7.84 5.91
C ARG A 272 -6.19 6.45 5.92
N ARG A 273 -6.78 5.52 6.68
CA ARG A 273 -6.33 4.12 6.75
C ARG A 273 -6.61 3.39 5.45
N GLY A 274 -7.73 3.68 4.79
CA GLY A 274 -8.14 3.06 3.56
C GLY A 274 -7.14 3.33 2.44
N ILE A 275 -6.70 4.58 2.30
CA ILE A 275 -5.61 4.94 1.39
C ILE A 275 -4.34 4.17 1.74
N GLN A 276 -3.95 4.11 3.01
CA GLN A 276 -2.74 3.39 3.42
C GLN A 276 -2.83 1.89 3.12
N LEU A 277 -3.98 1.26 3.34
CA LEU A 277 -4.22 -0.15 3.03
C LEU A 277 -4.16 -0.42 1.53
N ILE A 278 -4.80 0.42 0.70
CA ILE A 278 -4.74 0.32 -0.76
C ILE A 278 -3.28 0.41 -1.24
N LEU A 279 -2.51 1.37 -0.73
CA LEU A 279 -1.10 1.50 -1.07
C LEU A 279 -0.29 0.29 -0.59
N ASN A 280 -0.57 -0.25 0.60
CA ASN A 280 0.09 -1.46 1.11
C ASN A 280 -0.25 -2.72 0.30
N TYR A 281 -1.46 -2.82 -0.26
CA TYR A 281 -1.83 -3.93 -1.14
C TYR A 281 -1.08 -3.89 -2.47
N LEU A 282 -0.76 -2.69 -2.97
CA LEU A 282 -0.10 -2.50 -4.26
C LEU A 282 1.43 -2.52 -4.16
N TYR A 283 2.03 -1.87 -3.15
CA TYR A 283 3.48 -1.86 -2.98
C TYR A 283 3.96 -3.15 -2.30
N LYS A 284 4.73 -3.98 -3.03
CA LYS A 284 5.47 -5.12 -2.44
C LYS A 284 6.51 -4.65 -1.41
N VAL A 285 7.20 -3.56 -1.72
CA VAL A 285 8.15 -2.89 -0.81
C VAL A 285 7.78 -1.41 -0.80
N ARG A 286 7.45 -0.90 0.39
CA ARG A 286 7.04 0.49 0.54
C ARG A 286 8.25 1.42 0.33
N PRO A 287 8.21 2.34 -0.65
CA PRO A 287 9.32 3.23 -0.89
C PRO A 287 9.47 4.26 0.24
N ALA A 288 10.71 4.56 0.61
CA ALA A 288 11.03 5.53 1.67
C ALA A 288 10.51 6.95 1.36
N SER A 289 10.32 7.27 0.09
CA SER A 289 9.77 8.55 -0.38
C SER A 289 8.26 8.69 -0.16
N LEU A 290 7.53 7.61 0.15
CA LEU A 290 6.09 7.66 0.38
C LEU A 290 5.77 8.29 1.75
N SER A 291 5.54 9.60 1.74
CA SER A 291 5.26 10.43 2.92
C SER A 291 3.78 10.80 3.11
N ALA A 292 3.46 11.47 4.21
CA ALA A 292 2.12 12.00 4.49
C ALA A 292 1.59 12.94 3.38
N ILE A 293 2.49 13.66 2.71
CA ILE A 293 2.15 14.56 1.58
C ILE A 293 1.44 13.80 0.46
N HIS A 294 1.82 12.54 0.22
CA HIS A 294 1.21 11.72 -0.82
C HIS A 294 -0.25 11.35 -0.47
N ILE A 295 -0.52 11.07 0.81
CA ILE A 295 -1.88 10.78 1.28
C ILE A 295 -2.75 12.02 1.12
N GLU A 296 -2.24 13.20 1.47
CA GLU A 296 -2.96 14.48 1.28
C GLU A 296 -3.22 14.79 -0.20
N LYS A 297 -2.28 14.47 -1.11
CA LYS A 297 -2.50 14.56 -2.56
C LYS A 297 -3.62 13.64 -3.04
N ILE A 298 -3.76 12.44 -2.48
CA ILE A 298 -4.89 11.55 -2.82
C ILE A 298 -6.21 12.17 -2.36
N PHE A 299 -6.26 12.75 -1.16
CA PHE A 299 -7.45 13.47 -0.73
C PHE A 299 -7.79 14.65 -1.65
N SER A 300 -6.79 15.38 -2.13
CA SER A 300 -7.03 16.53 -3.01
C SER A 300 -7.62 16.12 -4.36
N ILE A 301 -7.15 15.01 -4.97
CA ILE A 301 -7.74 14.53 -6.23
C ILE A 301 -9.15 13.95 -6.05
N LEU A 302 -9.41 13.25 -4.93
CA LEU A 302 -10.73 12.68 -4.63
C LEU A 302 -11.79 13.77 -4.37
N LYS A 303 -11.39 14.90 -3.76
CA LYS A 303 -12.27 16.04 -3.47
C LYS A 303 -12.26 17.13 -4.53
N SER A 304 -11.43 16.98 -5.57
CA SER A 304 -11.33 17.99 -6.63
C SER A 304 -12.69 18.24 -7.29
N PRO A 305 -13.03 19.49 -7.67
CA PRO A 305 -14.21 19.75 -8.50
C PRO A 305 -14.04 19.22 -9.93
N HIS A 306 -12.80 18.96 -10.37
CA HIS A 306 -12.54 18.41 -11.69
C HIS A 306 -12.79 16.89 -11.70
N PRO A 307 -13.64 16.37 -12.61
CA PRO A 307 -14.01 14.96 -12.65
C PRO A 307 -12.89 14.08 -13.21
N SER A 308 -11.74 14.62 -13.57
CA SER A 308 -10.62 13.83 -14.07
C SER A 308 -9.30 14.42 -13.60
N GLY A 309 -8.36 13.54 -13.25
CA GLY A 309 -7.03 13.94 -12.81
C GLY A 309 -6.10 12.74 -12.73
N THR A 310 -4.80 13.01 -12.65
CA THR A 310 -3.78 11.98 -12.48
C THR A 310 -2.70 12.48 -11.55
N LEU A 311 -2.23 11.60 -10.67
CA LEU A 311 -1.08 11.84 -9.80
C LEU A 311 -0.04 10.75 -10.02
N ASP A 312 1.20 11.16 -10.15
CA ASP A 312 2.35 10.26 -10.19
C ASP A 312 2.90 10.04 -8.77
N PHE A 313 3.16 8.78 -8.46
CA PHE A 313 3.67 8.29 -7.19
C PHE A 313 5.02 7.58 -7.39
N PRO A 314 5.80 7.38 -6.31
CA PRO A 314 7.07 6.67 -6.38
C PRO A 314 6.98 5.30 -7.08
N ASN A 315 8.07 4.88 -7.70
CA ASN A 315 8.18 3.59 -8.41
C ASN A 315 7.11 3.35 -9.49
N GLY A 316 6.53 4.42 -10.06
CA GLY A 316 5.64 4.34 -11.22
C GLY A 316 4.17 4.02 -10.91
N LEU A 317 3.76 4.10 -9.64
CA LEU A 317 2.34 4.06 -9.30
C LEU A 317 1.64 5.32 -9.84
N LYS A 318 0.45 5.15 -10.42
CA LYS A 318 -0.41 6.26 -10.82
C LYS A 318 -1.75 6.18 -10.10
N VAL A 319 -2.23 7.33 -9.65
CA VAL A 319 -3.58 7.49 -9.11
C VAL A 319 -4.39 8.30 -10.10
N VAL A 320 -5.40 7.69 -10.70
CA VAL A 320 -6.20 8.28 -11.78
C VAL A 320 -7.64 8.38 -11.35
N ARG A 321 -8.17 9.60 -11.32
CA ARG A 321 -9.61 9.84 -11.14
C ARG A 321 -10.28 9.92 -12.51
N SER A 322 -11.40 9.21 -12.65
CA SER A 322 -12.30 9.26 -13.79
C SER A 322 -13.75 9.28 -13.28
N TYR A 323 -14.34 10.47 -13.25
CA TYR A 323 -15.66 10.76 -12.68
C TYR A 323 -15.77 10.30 -11.22
N GLN A 324 -16.61 9.29 -10.96
CA GLN A 324 -16.84 8.72 -9.63
C GLN A 324 -15.93 7.53 -9.31
N GLU A 325 -15.07 7.12 -10.24
CA GLU A 325 -14.07 6.08 -9.98
C GLU A 325 -12.68 6.70 -9.77
N CYS A 326 -11.94 6.17 -8.80
CA CYS A 326 -10.52 6.44 -8.63
C CYS A 326 -9.74 5.13 -8.68
N SER A 327 -8.76 5.04 -9.58
CA SER A 327 -7.93 3.86 -9.76
C SER A 327 -6.49 4.12 -9.32
N PHE A 328 -5.89 3.11 -8.69
CA PHE A 328 -4.50 3.05 -8.25
C PHE A 328 -3.85 1.93 -9.04
N GLN A 329 -2.91 2.26 -9.92
CA GLN A 329 -2.35 1.27 -10.84
C GLN A 329 -0.87 1.50 -11.13
N PHE A 330 -0.10 0.41 -11.20
CA PHE A 330 1.21 0.41 -11.84
C PHE A 330 1.03 0.22 -13.34
N HIS A 331 1.82 0.94 -14.15
CA HIS A 331 1.73 1.03 -15.61
C HIS A 331 0.90 -0.07 -16.31
N ILE A 332 -0.32 0.28 -16.71
CA ILE A 332 -1.05 -0.46 -17.74
C ILE A 332 -0.80 0.30 -19.04
N GLN A 333 -0.06 -0.31 -19.97
CA GLN A 333 0.02 0.20 -21.34
C GLN A 333 -1.39 0.21 -21.92
N THR A 334 -2.02 1.38 -22.00
CA THR A 334 -3.18 1.58 -22.88
C THR A 334 -2.62 1.71 -24.29
N ASN A 335 -2.48 0.59 -25.00
CA ASN A 335 -2.29 0.61 -26.45
C ASN A 335 -3.58 1.12 -27.09
N GLN A 336 -3.77 2.44 -27.12
CA GLN A 336 -4.77 3.06 -27.99
C GLN A 336 -4.06 3.62 -29.20
N THR A 337 -3.94 2.77 -30.21
CA THR A 337 -3.54 3.15 -31.55
C THR A 337 -4.68 3.93 -32.21
N SER A 338 -4.35 5.09 -32.75
CA SER A 338 -5.25 5.79 -33.69
C SER A 338 -5.51 4.90 -34.89
N TYR A 339 -6.76 4.81 -35.33
CA TYR A 339 -7.13 4.01 -36.50
C TYR A 339 -7.97 4.80 -37.47
N ASN A 340 -7.96 4.34 -38.72
CA ASN A 340 -8.72 4.86 -39.84
C ASN A 340 -9.05 3.68 -40.76
N LEU A 341 -10.31 3.30 -40.84
CA LEU A 341 -10.81 2.13 -41.55
C LEU A 341 -11.89 2.57 -42.55
N GLU A 342 -11.91 1.99 -43.73
CA GLU A 342 -12.91 2.30 -44.76
C GLU A 342 -13.94 1.17 -44.86
N MET A 343 -15.20 1.56 -45.10
CA MET A 343 -16.30 0.65 -45.30
C MET A 343 -17.15 1.10 -46.49
N SER A 344 -17.03 0.34 -47.58
CA SER A 344 -17.65 0.65 -48.87
C SER A 344 -18.76 -0.34 -49.25
N LYS A 345 -18.89 -1.46 -48.53
CA LYS A 345 -19.83 -2.54 -48.82
C LYS A 345 -20.46 -3.06 -47.51
N PRO A 346 -21.67 -3.65 -47.57
CA PRO A 346 -22.27 -4.31 -46.43
C PRO A 346 -21.35 -5.37 -45.83
N GLY A 347 -21.35 -5.49 -44.50
CA GLY A 347 -20.48 -6.38 -43.75
C GLY A 347 -20.11 -5.83 -42.37
N GLU A 348 -19.21 -6.53 -41.70
CA GLU A 348 -18.75 -6.19 -40.35
C GLU A 348 -17.31 -5.68 -40.39
N VAL A 349 -17.03 -4.65 -39.58
CA VAL A 349 -15.69 -4.10 -39.36
C VAL A 349 -15.36 -4.24 -37.88
N PHE A 350 -14.32 -5.02 -37.58
CA PHE A 350 -13.76 -5.16 -36.24
C PHE A 350 -12.86 -3.96 -35.92
N LEU A 351 -13.15 -3.28 -34.82
CA LEU A 351 -12.43 -2.10 -34.39
C LEU A 351 -11.27 -2.49 -33.45
N PRO A 352 -10.14 -1.73 -33.45
CA PRO A 352 -8.99 -2.04 -32.59
C PRO A 352 -9.28 -1.98 -31.08
N ASN A 353 -10.38 -1.35 -30.67
CA ASN A 353 -10.84 -1.35 -29.28
C ASN A 353 -11.70 -2.59 -28.93
N GLY A 354 -11.89 -3.52 -29.87
CA GLY A 354 -12.65 -4.76 -29.70
C GLY A 354 -14.13 -4.66 -30.06
N ASP A 355 -14.63 -3.47 -30.42
CA ASP A 355 -16.02 -3.28 -30.83
C ASP A 355 -16.24 -3.66 -32.30
N ILE A 356 -17.50 -3.77 -32.72
CA ILE A 356 -17.89 -4.10 -34.09
C ILE A 356 -18.81 -3.02 -34.66
N LEU A 357 -18.54 -2.58 -35.88
CA LEU A 357 -19.49 -1.81 -36.69
C LEU A 357 -20.01 -2.69 -37.82
N MET A 358 -21.34 -2.79 -37.95
CA MET A 358 -22.00 -3.56 -38.99
C MET A 358 -22.75 -2.63 -39.94
N MET A 359 -22.59 -2.86 -41.24
CA MET A 359 -23.31 -2.18 -42.31
C MET A 359 -24.25 -3.14 -43.02
N GLU A 360 -25.52 -2.77 -43.10
CA GLU A 360 -26.55 -3.48 -43.86
C GLU A 360 -27.18 -2.54 -44.89
N VAL A 361 -27.59 -3.09 -46.03
CA VAL A 361 -28.34 -2.37 -47.05
C VAL A 361 -29.77 -2.87 -47.02
N LEU A 362 -30.70 -1.94 -46.80
CA LEU A 362 -32.12 -2.20 -46.73
C LEU A 362 -32.81 -1.71 -48.01
N HIS A 363 -33.82 -2.46 -48.44
CA HIS A 363 -34.69 -2.13 -49.56
C HIS A 363 -36.14 -2.08 -49.08
N GLY A 364 -36.79 -0.91 -49.20
CA GLY A 364 -38.23 -0.83 -49.36
C GLY A 364 -39.15 -0.79 -48.13
N GLU A 365 -38.70 -0.61 -46.89
CA GLU A 365 -39.62 -0.36 -45.75
C GLU A 365 -39.13 0.71 -44.76
N GLU A 366 -40.06 1.49 -44.21
CA GLU A 366 -39.81 2.47 -43.15
C GLU A 366 -39.39 1.77 -41.86
N MET A 367 -38.09 1.78 -41.55
CA MET A 367 -37.60 1.25 -40.27
C MET A 367 -37.50 2.39 -39.23
N ARG A 368 -38.16 2.20 -38.07
CA ARG A 368 -37.99 3.09 -36.92
C ARG A 368 -36.78 2.65 -36.11
N ILE A 369 -35.74 3.48 -36.06
CA ILE A 369 -34.58 3.25 -35.19
C ILE A 369 -35.02 3.37 -33.72
N THR A 370 -34.74 2.35 -32.91
CA THR A 370 -35.07 2.33 -31.48
C THR A 370 -33.87 2.54 -30.56
N SER A 371 -32.63 2.58 -31.10
CA SER A 371 -31.40 2.60 -30.30
C SER A 371 -30.42 3.73 -30.67
N PRO A 372 -29.69 4.32 -29.71
CA PRO A 372 -28.55 5.20 -29.97
C PRO A 372 -27.37 4.47 -30.65
N ALA A 373 -27.34 3.14 -30.59
CA ALA A 373 -26.34 2.28 -31.23
C ALA A 373 -26.60 2.01 -32.73
N GLN A 374 -27.63 2.63 -33.32
CA GLN A 374 -27.97 2.46 -34.73
C GLN A 374 -28.16 3.80 -35.44
N ILE A 375 -27.84 3.90 -36.72
CA ILE A 375 -28.17 5.07 -37.56
C ILE A 375 -28.60 4.62 -38.96
N LEU A 376 -29.61 5.28 -39.52
CA LEU A 376 -30.06 5.12 -40.90
C LEU A 376 -29.50 6.26 -41.74
N LEU A 377 -28.94 5.93 -42.89
CA LEU A 377 -28.49 6.87 -43.90
C LEU A 377 -29.30 6.64 -45.18
N TYR A 378 -29.99 7.70 -45.62
CA TYR A 378 -30.77 7.71 -46.86
C TYR A 378 -29.82 8.11 -48.00
N MET A 379 -29.64 7.25 -49.00
CA MET A 379 -28.52 7.38 -49.95
C MET A 379 -28.82 8.19 -51.21
N GLU A 380 -27.89 9.09 -51.52
CA GLU A 380 -27.34 9.30 -52.86
C GLU A 380 -25.90 8.74 -52.90
N GLU A 381 -25.34 8.48 -54.09
CA GLU A 381 -24.04 7.80 -54.31
C GLU A 381 -22.81 8.45 -53.64
N ASP A 382 -22.95 9.65 -53.05
CA ASP A 382 -21.83 10.49 -52.61
C ASP A 382 -21.31 10.29 -51.18
N VAL A 383 -21.94 9.44 -50.37
CA VAL A 383 -21.55 9.28 -48.94
C VAL A 383 -20.49 8.19 -48.73
N LEU A 384 -20.39 7.20 -49.63
CA LEU A 384 -19.42 6.08 -49.52
C LEU A 384 -18.04 6.46 -50.09
N PRO A 385 -16.91 5.89 -49.63
CA PRO A 385 -16.80 5.00 -48.49
C PRO A 385 -17.10 5.74 -47.19
N LEU A 386 -17.71 5.03 -46.24
CA LEU A 386 -17.73 5.52 -44.86
C LEU A 386 -16.34 5.30 -44.26
N VAL A 387 -15.88 6.30 -43.52
CA VAL A 387 -14.60 6.23 -42.84
C VAL A 387 -14.86 6.12 -41.33
N ILE A 388 -14.34 5.07 -40.72
CA ILE A 388 -14.39 4.82 -39.28
C ILE A 388 -13.02 5.12 -38.69
N ARG A 389 -12.93 6.20 -37.93
CA ARG A 389 -11.65 6.67 -37.39
C ARG A 389 -11.72 7.09 -35.94
N THR A 390 -10.56 7.24 -35.32
CA THR A 390 -10.44 7.91 -34.02
C THR A 390 -10.56 9.43 -34.15
N ARG A 391 -10.78 10.12 -33.02
CA ARG A 391 -10.92 11.59 -32.98
C ARG A 391 -9.66 12.32 -33.45
N LYS A 392 -9.86 13.39 -34.21
CA LYS A 392 -8.83 14.37 -34.58
C LYS A 392 -9.01 15.64 -33.73
N ASN A 393 -7.90 16.33 -33.49
CA ASN A 393 -7.94 17.63 -32.82
C ASN A 393 -8.74 18.63 -33.65
N GLY A 394 -9.75 19.25 -33.05
CA GLY A 394 -10.61 20.22 -33.72
C GLY A 394 -11.92 19.65 -34.27
N ASP A 395 -12.12 18.33 -34.26
CA ASP A 395 -13.34 17.68 -34.75
C ASP A 395 -14.63 18.34 -34.20
N ARG A 396 -15.59 18.57 -35.10
CA ARG A 396 -16.92 19.13 -34.78
C ARG A 396 -18.01 18.38 -35.53
N MET A 397 -19.16 18.24 -34.89
CA MET A 397 -20.36 17.61 -35.45
C MET A 397 -21.56 18.56 -35.33
N THR A 398 -22.42 18.58 -36.35
CA THR A 398 -23.77 19.16 -36.27
C THR A 398 -24.69 18.17 -35.57
N ILE A 399 -25.39 18.57 -34.51
CA ILE A 399 -26.21 17.64 -33.72
C ILE A 399 -27.68 17.91 -34.02
N LYS A 400 -28.46 16.84 -34.22
CA LYS A 400 -29.92 16.93 -34.42
C LYS A 400 -30.58 17.70 -33.26
N GLY A 401 -31.32 18.76 -33.59
CA GLY A 401 -32.03 19.61 -32.62
C GLY A 401 -31.25 20.81 -32.07
N MET A 402 -30.00 21.04 -32.49
CA MET A 402 -29.24 22.26 -32.16
C MET A 402 -28.92 23.09 -33.41
N ASN A 403 -29.09 24.41 -33.33
CA ASN A 403 -28.56 25.33 -34.34
C ASN A 403 -27.05 25.52 -34.12
N GLY A 404 -26.22 24.82 -34.90
CA GLY A 404 -24.77 24.98 -34.93
C GLY A 404 -23.97 23.68 -34.85
N THR A 405 -22.66 23.80 -34.60
CA THR A 405 -21.73 22.67 -34.47
C THR A 405 -21.19 22.55 -33.04
N LYS A 406 -20.98 21.33 -32.55
CA LYS A 406 -20.38 21.05 -31.24
C LYS A 406 -19.02 20.37 -31.42
N LYS A 407 -18.01 20.80 -30.66
CA LYS A 407 -16.71 20.11 -30.63
C LYS A 407 -16.88 18.72 -30.03
N LEU A 408 -16.26 17.70 -30.63
CA LEU A 408 -16.31 16.33 -30.11
C LEU A 408 -15.72 16.22 -28.70
N LYS A 409 -14.71 17.03 -28.38
CA LYS A 409 -14.19 17.14 -27.00
C LYS A 409 -15.30 17.44 -25.98
N ASN A 410 -16.18 18.40 -26.29
CA ASN A 410 -17.27 18.79 -25.41
C ASN A 410 -18.36 17.73 -25.39
N LEU A 411 -18.65 17.10 -26.53
CA LEU A 411 -19.56 15.96 -26.59
C LEU A 411 -19.13 14.83 -25.63
N PHE A 412 -17.87 14.39 -25.67
CA PHE A 412 -17.37 13.36 -24.76
C PHE A 412 -17.42 13.76 -23.28
N ILE A 413 -17.29 15.06 -22.97
CA ILE A 413 -17.41 15.55 -21.58
C ILE A 413 -18.85 15.45 -21.11
N ASP A 414 -19.80 15.90 -21.94
CA ASP A 414 -21.23 15.95 -21.62
C ASP A 414 -21.82 14.54 -21.48
N GLU A 415 -21.43 13.62 -22.36
CA GLU A 415 -21.80 12.19 -22.30
C GLU A 415 -20.95 11.39 -21.29
N LYS A 416 -20.14 12.08 -20.47
CA LYS A 416 -19.31 11.50 -19.40
C LYS A 416 -18.37 10.36 -19.81
N VAL A 417 -17.86 10.38 -21.04
CA VAL A 417 -16.95 9.33 -21.54
C VAL A 417 -15.58 9.44 -20.85
N PRO A 418 -15.03 8.37 -20.26
CA PRO A 418 -13.71 8.38 -19.60
C PRO A 418 -12.58 8.81 -20.54
N ILE A 419 -11.60 9.60 -20.05
CA ILE A 419 -10.50 10.15 -20.87
C ILE A 419 -9.75 9.05 -21.63
N HIS A 420 -9.49 7.92 -20.96
CA HIS A 420 -8.76 6.80 -21.52
C HIS A 420 -9.55 6.04 -22.59
N MET A 421 -10.87 6.26 -22.77
CA MET A 421 -11.65 5.68 -23.86
C MET A 421 -11.75 6.62 -25.07
N ARG A 422 -11.65 7.94 -24.84
CA ARG A 422 -11.93 8.96 -25.87
C ARG A 422 -11.02 8.89 -27.09
N ASN A 423 -9.77 8.44 -26.94
CA ASN A 423 -8.84 8.38 -28.08
C ASN A 423 -9.08 7.15 -28.95
N GLY A 424 -9.58 6.04 -28.39
CA GLY A 424 -9.94 4.83 -29.13
C GLY A 424 -11.40 4.78 -29.61
N TRP A 425 -12.23 5.76 -29.24
CA TRP A 425 -13.66 5.77 -29.58
C TRP A 425 -13.89 5.94 -31.09
N PRO A 426 -14.75 5.14 -31.72
CA PRO A 426 -15.01 5.23 -33.16
C PRO A 426 -15.78 6.51 -33.52
N ILE A 427 -15.46 7.08 -34.68
CA ILE A 427 -16.20 8.17 -35.31
C ILE A 427 -16.43 7.78 -36.75
N VAL A 428 -17.69 7.87 -37.19
CA VAL A 428 -18.08 7.56 -38.57
C VAL A 428 -18.22 8.87 -39.33
N THR A 429 -17.47 9.00 -40.42
CA THR A 429 -17.51 10.13 -41.35
C THR A 429 -17.87 9.67 -42.76
N ASP A 430 -18.29 10.62 -43.59
CA ASP A 430 -18.34 10.42 -45.05
C ASP A 430 -16.92 10.45 -45.65
N ARG A 431 -16.86 10.32 -46.98
CA ARG A 431 -15.62 10.47 -47.78
C ARG A 431 -14.96 11.86 -47.66
N ASN A 432 -15.70 12.88 -47.23
CA ASN A 432 -15.23 14.27 -47.09
C ASN A 432 -14.84 14.62 -45.64
N ASP A 433 -14.69 13.62 -44.76
CA ASP A 433 -14.36 13.75 -43.33
C ASP A 433 -15.45 14.51 -42.52
N GLN A 434 -16.68 14.59 -43.03
CA GLN A 434 -17.82 15.13 -42.28
C GLN A 434 -18.36 14.08 -41.32
N ILE A 435 -18.49 14.46 -40.05
CA ILE A 435 -18.90 13.53 -39.00
C ILE A 435 -20.41 13.25 -39.08
N ILE A 436 -20.75 12.01 -39.40
CA ILE A 436 -22.13 11.52 -39.52
C ILE A 436 -22.60 10.97 -38.17
N TRP A 437 -21.76 10.23 -37.46
CA TRP A 437 -22.18 9.52 -36.25
C TRP A 437 -21.01 9.30 -35.29
N VAL A 438 -21.27 9.51 -34.00
CA VAL A 438 -20.41 9.04 -32.91
C VAL A 438 -21.14 7.89 -32.23
N PRO A 439 -20.79 6.63 -32.54
CA PRO A 439 -21.50 5.44 -32.07
C PRO A 439 -21.75 5.40 -30.58
N GLY A 440 -22.99 5.04 -30.21
CA GLY A 440 -23.47 5.00 -28.82
C GLY A 440 -23.73 6.36 -28.18
N LEU A 441 -23.28 7.48 -28.78
CA LEU A 441 -23.34 8.81 -28.16
C LEU A 441 -24.32 9.76 -28.88
N LYS A 442 -24.01 10.20 -30.11
CA LYS A 442 -24.83 11.17 -30.86
C LYS A 442 -24.77 10.96 -32.36
N LYS A 443 -25.89 11.29 -33.02
CA LYS A 443 -26.11 11.24 -34.46
C LYS A 443 -26.10 12.65 -35.03
N SER A 444 -25.54 12.80 -36.23
CA SER A 444 -25.57 14.06 -36.95
C SER A 444 -26.97 14.36 -37.48
N ASN A 445 -27.22 15.62 -37.82
CA ASN A 445 -28.38 16.01 -38.63
C ASN A 445 -28.10 15.93 -40.14
N LEU A 446 -26.85 15.64 -40.52
CA LEU A 446 -26.49 15.35 -41.90
C LEU A 446 -27.19 14.04 -42.31
N TYR A 447 -27.82 14.05 -43.49
CA TYR A 447 -28.53 12.89 -44.07
C TYR A 447 -29.73 12.37 -43.27
N SER A 448 -30.24 13.14 -42.29
CA SER A 448 -31.49 12.80 -41.60
C SER A 448 -32.70 13.30 -42.41
N VAL A 449 -33.63 12.39 -42.72
CA VAL A 449 -34.90 12.56 -43.45
C VAL A 449 -35.36 14.02 -43.62
N ARG A 450 -35.23 14.53 -44.85
CA ARG A 450 -36.10 15.59 -45.39
C ARG A 450 -36.67 15.04 -46.69
N ASP A 451 -37.94 14.63 -46.65
CA ASP A 451 -38.81 14.47 -47.82
C ASP A 451 -38.18 13.82 -49.07
N TYR A 452 -37.61 12.62 -48.92
CA TYR A 452 -37.11 11.84 -50.06
C TYR A 452 -38.18 10.83 -50.52
N GLU A 453 -38.63 10.97 -51.77
CA GLU A 453 -39.58 10.07 -52.43
C GLU A 453 -39.00 8.65 -52.59
N VAL A 454 -39.46 7.74 -51.70
CA VAL A 454 -39.75 6.28 -51.82
C VAL A 454 -39.03 5.40 -52.88
N SER A 455 -37.80 5.68 -53.29
CA SER A 455 -37.06 4.76 -54.18
C SER A 455 -35.58 4.54 -53.84
N GLN A 456 -35.11 5.06 -52.72
CA GLN A 456 -33.67 5.06 -52.41
C GLN A 456 -33.24 3.91 -51.49
N ARG A 457 -32.07 3.36 -51.81
CA ARG A 457 -31.32 2.35 -51.04
C ARG A 457 -30.98 2.94 -49.66
N ILE A 458 -31.22 2.21 -48.57
CA ILE A 458 -30.99 2.71 -47.20
C ILE A 458 -29.81 1.96 -46.58
N ILE A 459 -28.84 2.67 -45.97
CA ILE A 459 -27.80 2.03 -45.14
C ILE A 459 -28.25 2.04 -43.69
N LEU A 460 -28.28 0.86 -43.06
CA LEU A 460 -28.32 0.73 -41.62
C LEU A 460 -26.91 0.46 -41.08
N LEU A 461 -26.44 1.30 -40.17
CA LEU A 461 -25.25 1.03 -39.38
C LEU A 461 -25.64 0.64 -37.97
N THR A 462 -25.06 -0.44 -37.46
CA THR A 462 -25.23 -0.91 -36.08
C THR A 462 -23.86 -0.99 -35.39
N TYR A 463 -23.77 -0.47 -34.18
CA TYR A 463 -22.57 -0.53 -33.34
C TYR A 463 -22.78 -1.48 -32.18
N ILE A 464 -21.89 -2.43 -32.05
CA ILE A 464 -21.90 -3.45 -31.01
C ILE A 464 -20.66 -3.22 -30.15
N SER A 465 -20.87 -2.73 -28.92
CA SER A 465 -19.78 -2.55 -27.97
C SER A 465 -19.44 -3.87 -27.31
N ASN A 466 -18.14 -4.17 -27.19
CA ASN A 466 -17.67 -5.39 -26.55
C ASN A 466 -17.96 -5.41 -25.03
N ASP A 467 -18.14 -4.24 -24.40
CA ASP A 467 -18.60 -4.12 -23.01
C ASP A 467 -20.06 -4.59 -22.81
N LEU A 468 -20.87 -4.63 -23.89
CA LEU A 468 -22.28 -5.10 -23.84
C LEU A 468 -22.44 -6.62 -23.98
N LEU A 469 -21.37 -7.36 -24.30
CA LEU A 469 -21.39 -8.83 -24.33
C LEU A 469 -21.15 -9.46 -22.95
N GLY A 470 -20.90 -8.66 -21.90
CA GLY A 470 -20.53 -9.13 -20.56
C GLY A 470 -21.26 -8.49 -19.37
N GLY A 471 -22.36 -7.75 -19.56
CA GLY A 471 -23.02 -7.05 -18.46
C GLY A 471 -24.51 -6.81 -18.67
N THR A 472 -25.32 -7.32 -17.75
CA THR A 472 -26.79 -7.22 -17.68
C THR A 472 -27.32 -5.82 -18.00
N ALA A 473 -28.15 -5.73 -19.05
CA ALA A 473 -28.97 -4.56 -19.33
C ALA A 473 -29.96 -4.31 -18.17
N LYS A 474 -29.71 -3.25 -17.39
CA LYS A 474 -30.79 -2.57 -16.65
C LYS A 474 -31.62 -1.80 -17.67
N HIS A 475 -32.72 -2.39 -18.11
CA HIS A 475 -33.84 -1.64 -18.68
C HIS A 475 -34.58 -0.97 -17.51
N GLU A 476 -34.46 0.35 -17.39
CA GLU A 476 -35.45 1.17 -16.69
C GLU A 476 -36.58 1.49 -17.67
N LYS A 477 -37.81 1.30 -17.20
CA LYS A 477 -39.07 1.71 -17.84
C LYS A 477 -39.31 3.20 -17.66
#